data_AF-A0A2U1NEB1-F1
#
_entry.id   AF-A0A2U1NEB1-F1
#
_cell.length_a   1.000
_cell.length_b   1.000
_cell.length_c   1.000
_cell.angle_alpha   90.00
_cell.angle_beta   90.00
_cell.angle_gamma   90.00
#
_symmetry.space_group_name_H-M   'P 1'
#
loop_
_entity.id
_entity.type
_entity.pdbx_description
1 polymer ?
#
loop_
_entity_poly.entity_id
_entity_poly.type
_entity_poly.pdbx_seq_one_letter_code
_entity_poly.pdbx_strand_id
1 'polypeptide(L)'
;MSSPERWEAKQLKASGVLGVKDHPVYHDEIEEGVLYQDVCAEKEVEVELNEDEPAFLQGKTKYLIDMSPVKILKNPEGSLSRARALQAALSKERKEIEGQTKTKNDH
;
A
#
# COMPACT_ATOMS: atom_id res chain seq x y z
N MET A 1 7.83 11.31 11.00
CA MET A 1 7.37 10.04 10.38
C MET A 1 8.28 9.68 9.22
N SER A 2 8.57 8.39 9.08
CA SER A 2 9.39 7.85 7.99
C SER A 2 8.64 7.92 6.66
N SER A 3 9.37 8.02 5.54
CA SER A 3 8.80 8.13 4.18
C SER A 3 7.75 7.06 3.83
N PRO A 4 7.86 5.80 4.28
CA PRO A 4 6.84 4.76 4.02
C PRO A 4 5.53 4.98 4.80
N GLU A 5 5.62 5.44 6.06
CA GLU A 5 4.45 5.67 6.91
C GLU A 5 3.56 6.77 6.34
N ARG A 6 4.18 7.79 5.71
CA ARG A 6 3.45 8.86 5.00
C ARG A 6 2.72 8.36 3.76
N TRP A 7 3.27 7.37 3.06
CA TRP A 7 2.66 6.82 1.85
C TRP A 7 1.45 5.94 2.21
N GLU A 8 1.58 5.08 3.22
CA GLU A 8 0.49 4.24 3.71
C GLU A 8 -0.69 5.08 4.22
N ALA A 9 -0.40 6.13 4.98
CA ALA A 9 -1.43 7.05 5.45
C ALA A 9 -2.15 7.79 4.31
N LYS A 10 -1.42 8.21 3.27
CA LYS A 10 -2.00 8.84 2.07
C LYS A 10 -2.95 7.89 1.32
N GLN A 11 -2.60 6.62 1.22
CA GLN A 11 -3.46 5.60 0.60
C GLN A 11 -4.71 5.32 1.45
N LEU A 12 -4.56 5.24 2.78
CA LEU A 12 -5.68 5.06 3.68
C LEU A 12 -6.68 6.24 3.63
N LYS A 13 -6.19 7.48 3.52
CA LYS A 13 -7.02 8.68 3.28
C LYS A 13 -7.76 8.60 1.94
N ALA A 14 -7.07 8.20 0.87
CA ALA A 14 -7.68 8.08 -0.46
C ALA A 14 -8.75 6.98 -0.55
N SER A 15 -8.57 5.89 0.20
CA SER A 15 -9.55 4.80 0.27
C SER A 15 -10.79 5.12 1.12
N GLY A 16 -10.82 6.27 1.81
CA GLY A 16 -11.91 6.68 2.70
C GLY A 16 -12.02 5.86 3.99
N VAL A 17 -11.12 4.89 4.21
CA VAL A 17 -11.06 4.05 5.42
C VAL A 17 -10.64 4.84 6.65
N LEU A 18 -9.80 5.86 6.46
CA LEU A 18 -9.39 6.75 7.54
C LEU A 18 -10.17 8.06 7.48
N GLY A 19 -10.96 8.32 8.53
CA GLY A 19 -11.61 9.60 8.75
C GLY A 19 -10.55 10.70 8.80
N VAL A 20 -10.74 11.71 7.97
CA VAL A 20 -9.77 12.80 7.79
C VAL A 20 -9.37 13.46 9.12
N LYS A 21 -10.27 13.49 10.11
CA LYS A 21 -10.06 14.05 11.46
C LYS A 21 -9.28 13.16 12.44
N ASP A 22 -9.22 11.85 12.19
CA ASP A 22 -8.57 10.88 13.08
C ASP A 22 -7.09 10.67 12.70
N HIS A 23 -6.60 11.40 11.70
CA HIS A 23 -5.23 11.30 11.25
C HIS A 23 -4.30 12.13 12.14
N PRO A 24 -3.21 11.54 12.69
CA PRO A 24 -2.30 12.25 13.60
C PRO A 24 -1.60 13.46 12.96
N VAL A 25 -1.48 13.50 11.62
CA VAL A 25 -0.89 14.65 10.89
C VAL A 25 -1.96 15.69 10.52
N TYR A 26 -3.23 15.46 10.84
CA TYR A 26 -4.30 16.42 10.52
C TYR A 26 -4.15 17.72 11.31
N HIS A 27 -3.56 17.68 12.51
CA HIS A 27 -3.26 18.88 13.30
C HIS A 27 -2.04 19.64 12.77
N ASP A 28 -0.99 18.94 12.31
CA ASP A 28 0.20 19.56 11.69
C ASP A 28 -0.15 20.26 10.36
N GLU A 29 -1.09 19.70 9.58
CA GLU A 29 -1.53 20.24 8.28
C GLU A 29 -2.49 21.45 8.38
N ILE A 30 -3.03 21.77 9.55
CA ILE A 30 -3.92 22.93 9.77
C ILE A 30 -3.12 24.18 10.19
N GLU A 31 -1.98 24.00 10.86
CA GLU A 31 -1.14 25.12 11.34
C GLU A 31 -0.29 25.75 10.22
N GLU A 32 0.18 24.94 9.26
CA GLU A 32 0.61 25.44 7.96
C GLU A 32 -0.64 25.75 7.13
N GLY A 33 -1.01 27.03 7.02
CA GLY A 33 -2.19 27.54 6.29
C GLY A 33 -2.23 27.28 4.77
N VAL A 34 -1.86 26.08 4.33
CA VAL A 34 -2.04 25.57 3.00
C VAL A 34 -3.36 24.81 3.01
N LEU A 35 -4.44 25.54 2.75
CA LEU A 35 -5.73 25.01 2.43
C LEU A 35 -5.55 23.89 1.37
N TYR A 36 -5.61 22.63 1.79
CA TYR A 36 -5.55 21.42 0.95
C TYR A 36 -6.73 21.30 -0.04
N GLN A 37 -7.44 22.39 -0.32
CA GLN A 37 -8.53 22.43 -1.26
C GLN A 37 -8.04 22.60 -2.71
N ASP A 38 -6.86 23.19 -2.94
CA ASP A 38 -6.39 23.49 -4.31
C ASP A 38 -5.59 22.37 -4.99
N VAL A 39 -5.11 21.36 -4.25
CA VAL A 39 -4.37 20.22 -4.86
C VAL A 39 -5.27 19.04 -5.21
N CYS A 40 -6.51 19.05 -4.71
CA CYS A 40 -7.59 18.12 -5.08
C CYS A 40 -8.59 18.75 -6.05
N ALA A 41 -8.25 19.85 -6.73
CA ALA A 41 -8.97 20.20 -7.94
C ALA A 41 -8.72 19.05 -8.92
N GLU A 42 -9.75 18.22 -9.11
CA GLU A 42 -9.86 17.25 -10.20
C GLU A 42 -9.51 17.99 -11.49
N LYS A 43 -8.24 17.95 -11.90
CA LYS A 43 -7.87 18.44 -13.22
C LYS A 43 -8.62 17.54 -14.18
N GLU A 44 -9.58 18.10 -14.91
CA GLU A 44 -10.19 17.43 -16.06
C GLU A 44 -9.05 17.17 -17.06
N VAL A 45 -8.49 15.96 -16.99
CA VAL A 45 -7.49 15.49 -17.93
C VAL A 45 -8.27 14.84 -19.07
N GLU A 46 -8.29 15.51 -20.21
CA GLU A 46 -8.76 14.90 -21.46
C GLU A 46 -7.68 13.89 -21.91
N VAL A 47 -7.96 12.60 -21.72
CA VAL A 47 -7.04 11.52 -22.10
C VAL A 47 -7.41 11.04 -23.49
N GLU A 48 -6.63 11.41 -24.49
CA GLU A 48 -6.69 10.83 -25.83
C GLU A 48 -5.88 9.52 -25.85
N LEU A 49 -6.50 8.43 -26.28
CA LEU A 49 -5.84 7.13 -26.38
C LEU A 49 -5.14 7.02 -27.74
N ASN A 50 -3.85 6.68 -27.71
CA ASN A 50 -3.15 6.30 -28.93
C ASN A 50 -3.42 4.82 -29.24
N GLU A 51 -3.87 4.51 -30.45
CA GLU A 51 -4.10 3.13 -30.92
C GLU A 51 -2.80 2.43 -31.35
N ASP A 52 -1.72 3.18 -31.60
CA ASP A 52 -0.44 2.62 -31.99
C ASP A 52 0.26 1.90 -30.83
N GLU A 53 0.86 0.75 -31.13
CA GLU A 53 1.65 -0.01 -30.16
C GLU A 53 2.87 0.81 -29.71
N PRO A 54 3.08 1.00 -28.39
CA PRO A 54 4.19 1.80 -27.93
C PRO A 54 5.52 1.06 -28.15
N ALA A 55 6.59 1.81 -28.41
CA ALA A 55 7.89 1.27 -28.80
C ALA A 55 8.44 0.19 -27.83
N PHE A 56 8.20 0.34 -26.53
CA PHE A 56 8.66 -0.60 -25.50
C PHE A 56 7.84 -1.91 -25.45
N LEU A 57 6.67 -1.95 -26.10
CA LEU A 57 5.82 -3.13 -26.24
C LEU A 57 5.84 -3.73 -27.65
N GLN A 58 6.61 -3.19 -28.60
CA GLN A 58 6.66 -3.68 -29.98
C GLN A 58 6.71 -5.20 -30.06
N GLY A 59 5.69 -5.77 -30.72
CA GLY A 59 5.58 -7.21 -30.94
C GLY A 59 5.17 -8.03 -29.71
N LYS A 60 4.90 -7.44 -28.54
CA LYS A 60 4.44 -8.14 -27.33
C LYS A 60 2.93 -8.09 -27.14
N THR A 61 2.25 -7.08 -27.70
CA THR A 61 0.82 -6.86 -27.44
C THR A 61 -0.05 -7.99 -28.00
N LYS A 62 0.33 -8.57 -29.15
CA LYS A 62 -0.37 -9.70 -29.76
C LYS A 62 -0.32 -10.98 -28.92
N TYR A 63 0.76 -11.19 -28.17
CA TYR A 63 0.91 -12.36 -27.29
C TYR A 63 0.16 -12.19 -25.96
N LEU A 64 -0.09 -10.97 -25.51
CA LEU A 64 -0.83 -10.69 -24.27
C LEU A 64 -2.33 -10.93 -24.42
N ILE A 65 -2.89 -10.69 -25.62
CA ILE A 65 -4.32 -10.87 -25.90
C ILE A 65 -4.68 -12.37 -25.99
N ASP A 66 -3.76 -13.20 -26.50
CA ASP A 66 -4.01 -14.63 -26.77
C ASP A 66 -3.57 -15.57 -25.64
N MET A 67 -2.97 -15.02 -24.57
CA MET A 67 -2.55 -15.83 -23.42
C MET A 67 -3.60 -15.75 -22.31
N SER A 68 -4.29 -16.87 -22.11
CA SER A 68 -5.11 -17.11 -20.90
C SER A 68 -4.29 -16.78 -19.65
N PRO A 69 -4.87 -16.12 -18.62
CA PRO A 69 -4.14 -15.71 -17.43
C PRO A 69 -3.27 -16.86 -16.90
N VAL A 70 -1.98 -16.59 -16.77
CA VAL A 70 -1.02 -17.62 -16.36
C VAL A 70 -1.47 -18.17 -15.00
N LYS A 71 -1.67 -19.49 -14.94
CA LYS A 71 -2.12 -20.17 -13.73
C LYS A 71 -1.08 -19.95 -12.62
N ILE A 72 -1.41 -19.10 -11.65
CA ILE A 72 -0.55 -18.85 -10.49
C ILE A 72 -0.67 -20.05 -9.55
N LEU A 73 0.33 -20.92 -9.55
CA LEU A 73 0.44 -22.02 -8.60
C LEU A 73 1.24 -21.55 -7.38
N LYS A 74 0.62 -21.60 -6.20
CA LYS A 74 1.31 -21.29 -4.94
C LYS A 74 2.31 -22.40 -4.65
N ASN A 75 3.60 -22.06 -4.60
CA ASN A 75 4.64 -22.96 -4.11
C ASN A 75 4.77 -22.80 -2.58
N PRO A 76 4.32 -23.77 -1.76
CA PRO A 76 4.50 -23.71 -0.32
C PRO A 76 5.99 -23.75 0.07
N GLU A 77 6.82 -24.42 -0.74
CA GLU A 77 8.27 -24.48 -0.60
C GLU A 77 8.99 -23.33 -1.34
N GLY A 78 8.26 -22.27 -1.70
CA GLY A 78 8.85 -21.07 -2.29
C GLY A 78 9.53 -20.19 -1.23
N SER A 79 10.53 -19.40 -1.65
CA SER A 79 11.20 -18.43 -0.77
C SER A 79 10.22 -17.45 -0.11
N LEU A 80 9.24 -16.96 -0.88
CA LEU A 80 8.22 -16.02 -0.40
C LEU A 80 7.29 -16.64 0.65
N SER A 81 6.86 -17.89 0.43
CA SER A 81 6.02 -18.63 1.38
C SER A 81 6.76 -18.91 2.70
N ARG A 82 8.03 -19.34 2.63
CA ARG A 82 8.88 -19.54 3.81
C ARG A 82 9.14 -18.23 4.56
N ALA A 83 9.48 -17.15 3.84
CA ALA A 83 9.69 -15.84 4.44
C ALA A 83 8.45 -15.35 5.19
N ARG A 84 7.26 -15.52 4.60
CA ARG A 84 5.98 -15.20 5.26
C ARG A 84 5.77 -16.04 6.53
N ALA A 85 6.02 -17.35 6.47
CA ALA A 85 5.86 -18.22 7.63
C ALA A 85 6.79 -17.82 8.78
N LEU A 86 8.05 -17.51 8.48
CA LEU A 86 9.03 -17.01 9.47
C LEU A 86 8.60 -15.66 10.06
N GLN A 87 8.15 -14.72 9.22
CA GLN A 87 7.65 -13.44 9.70
C GLN A 87 6.44 -13.61 10.63
N ALA A 88 5.50 -14.50 10.28
CA ALA A 88 4.34 -14.79 11.13
C ALA A 88 4.74 -15.37 12.50
N ALA A 89 5.74 -16.27 12.52
CA ALA A 89 6.29 -16.81 13.76
C ALA A 89 6.94 -15.71 14.62
N LEU A 90 7.83 -14.90 14.05
CA LEU A 90 8.50 -13.80 14.74
C LEU A 90 7.50 -12.76 15.27
N SER A 91 6.48 -12.42 14.49
CA SER A 91 5.42 -11.50 14.93
C SER A 91 4.62 -12.07 16.11
N LYS A 92 4.40 -13.39 16.15
CA LYS A 92 3.73 -14.03 17.29
C LYS A 92 4.60 -13.99 18.54
N GLU A 93 5.89 -14.30 18.43
CA GLU A 93 6.84 -14.21 19.55
C GLU A 93 6.91 -12.80 20.14
N ARG A 94 6.97 -11.77 19.28
CA ARG A 94 6.95 -10.37 19.74
C ARG A 94 5.72 -10.04 20.57
N LYS A 95 4.53 -10.45 20.10
CA LYS A 95 3.27 -10.22 20.83
C LYS A 95 3.21 -10.94 22.16
N GLU A 96 3.77 -12.16 22.24
CA GLU A 96 3.82 -12.91 23.49
C GLU A 96 4.75 -12.26 24.51
N ILE A 97 5.92 -11.79 24.09
CA ILE A 97 6.85 -11.03 24.94
C ILE A 97 6.16 -9.77 25.48
N GLU A 98 5.51 -8.99 24.61
CA GLU A 98 4.74 -7.81 25.01
C GLU A 98 3.60 -8.14 25.99
N GLY A 99 2.96 -9.30 25.84
CA GLY A 99 1.96 -9.79 26.78
C GLY A 99 2.56 -10.11 28.15
N GLN A 100 3.68 -10.82 28.17
CA GLN A 100 4.38 -11.20 29.41
C GLN A 100 4.96 -10.00 30.15
N THR A 101 5.43 -8.96 29.45
CA THR A 101 5.94 -7.75 30.10
C THR A 101 4.80 -6.95 30.73
N LYS A 102 3.63 -6.88 30.10
CA LYS A 102 2.43 -6.24 30.66
C LYS A 102 1.95 -6.96 31.93
N THR A 103 1.80 -8.28 31.89
CA THR A 103 1.33 -9.04 33.07
C THR A 103 2.28 -8.97 34.26
N LYS A 104 3.59 -8.84 34.02
CA LYS A 104 4.61 -8.68 35.07
C LYS A 104 4.65 -7.27 35.67
N ASN A 105 4.29 -6.23 34.90
CA ASN A 105 4.26 -4.86 35.39
C ASN A 105 2.96 -4.52 36.15
N ASP A 106 1.91 -5.33 35.99
CA ASP A 106 0.62 -5.17 36.67
C ASP A 106 0.56 -5.86 38.06
N HIS A 107 1.68 -6.38 38.57
CA HIS A 107 1.85 -6.94 39.94
C HIS A 107 2.88 -6.13 40.73
#